data_AF-A0A2M7SP04-F1
#
_entry.id   AF-A0A2M7SP04-F1
#
_cell.length_a   1.000
_cell.length_b   1.000
_cell.length_c   1.000
_cell.angle_alpha   90.00
_cell.angle_beta   90.00
_cell.angle_gamma   90.00
#
_symmetry.space_group_name_H-M   'P 1'
#
loop_
_entity.id
_entity.type
_entity.pdbx_description
1 polymer ?
#
loop_
_entity_poly.entity_id
_entity_poly.type
_entity_poly.pdbx_seq_one_letter_code
_entity_poly.pdbx_strand_id
1 'polypeptide(L)' 'MRYFLSVLGLVLIIEGLPYFAFPDKFKKMISRLPEVPDNVLRLFGFIAMGTGLVFIYVSRAGK' A
#
# COMPACT_ATOMS: atom_id res chain seq x y z
N MET A 1 6.85 -5.37 -19.58
CA MET A 1 8.20 -4.87 -19.26
C MET A 1 8.33 -3.35 -19.32
N ARG A 2 7.86 -2.65 -20.38
CA ARG A 2 8.04 -1.18 -20.54
C ARG A 2 7.61 -0.28 -19.37
N TYR A 3 6.61 -0.69 -18.57
CA TYR A 3 6.10 0.12 -17.45
C TYR A 3 6.49 -0.41 -16.06
N PHE A 4 7.21 -1.53 -15.99
CA PHE A 4 7.50 -2.18 -14.70
C PHE A 4 8.31 -1.25 -13.79
N LEU A 5 9.40 -0.67 -14.31
CA LEU A 5 10.22 0.29 -13.58
C LEU A 5 9.45 1.57 -13.22
N SER A 6 8.58 2.06 -14.10
CA SER A 6 7.79 3.27 -13.85
C SER A 6 6.78 3.07 -12.73
N VAL A 7 6.08 1.93 -12.71
CA VAL A 7 5.13 1.59 -11.64
C VAL A 7 5.86 1.35 -10.33
N LEU A 8 7.02 0.66 -10.36
CA LEU A 8 7.87 0.51 -9.18
C LEU A 8 8.33 1.87 -8.62
N GLY A 9 8.79 2.77 -9.48
CA GLY A 9 9.18 4.13 -9.08
C GLY A 9 8.02 4.92 -8.48
N LEU A 10 6.83 4.83 -9.07
CA LEU A 10 5.64 5.49 -8.54
C LEU A 10 5.25 4.94 -7.15
N VAL A 11 5.28 3.63 -6.96
CA VAL A 11 5.01 3.00 -5.66
C VAL A 11 6.01 3.49 -4.61
N LEU A 12 7.30 3.57 -4.93
CA LEU A 12 8.32 4.10 -4.02
C LEU A 12 8.09 5.57 -3.64
N ILE A 13 7.68 6.42 -4.60
CA ILE A 13 7.33 7.82 -4.31
C ILE A 13 6.12 7.90 -3.38
N ILE A 14 5.06 7.14 -3.68
CA ILE A 14 3.82 7.14 -2.89
C ILE A 14 4.10 6.63 -1.48
N GLU A 15 4.81 5.51 -1.35
CA GLU A 15 5.20 4.95 -0.05
C GLU A 15 6.14 5.90 0.70
N GLY A 16 7.07 6.59 0.04
CA GLY A 16 8.00 7.53 0.66
C GLY A 16 7.35 8.84 1.14
N LEU A 17 6.24 9.25 0.52
CA LEU A 17 5.61 10.55 0.76
C LEU A 17 5.11 10.75 2.21
N PRO A 18 4.43 9.78 2.86
CA PRO A 18 4.08 9.87 4.27
C PRO A 18 5.28 10.08 5.19
N TYR A 19 6.41 9.39 4.91
CA TYR A 19 7.64 9.52 5.71
C TYR A 19 8.26 10.91 5.56
N PHE A 20 8.24 11.48 4.35
CA PHE A 20 8.82 12.79 4.06
C PHE A 20 7.93 13.96 4.51
N ALA A 21 6.64 13.93 4.15
CA ALA A 21 5.73 15.05 4.36
C ALA A 21 5.19 15.13 5.80
N PHE A 22 4.96 13.99 6.46
CA PHE A 22 4.33 13.96 7.79
C PHE A 22 4.96 12.93 8.74
N PRO A 23 6.27 13.03 9.04
CA PRO A 23 6.99 12.04 9.85
C PRO A 23 6.39 11.86 11.25
N ASP A 24 5.93 12.93 11.90
CA ASP A 24 5.39 12.86 13.27
C ASP A 24 4.06 12.11 13.33
N LYS A 25 3.17 12.34 12.35
CA LYS A 25 1.88 11.65 12.27
C LYS A 25 2.09 10.18 11.96
N PHE A 26 3.04 9.87 11.05
CA PHE A 26 3.35 8.51 10.67
C PHE A 26 3.94 7.70 11.83
N LYS A 27 4.88 8.27 12.59
CA LYS A 27 5.42 7.65 13.82
C LYS A 27 4.33 7.38 14.85
N LYS A 28 3.42 8.33 15.07
CA LYS A 28 2.28 8.17 16.00
C LYS A 28 1.28 7.11 15.52
N MET A 29 1.12 6.93 14.21
CA MET A 29 0.29 5.87 13.65
C MET A 29 0.94 4.50 13.87
N ILE A 30 2.24 4.37 13.61
CA ILE A 30 2.98 3.13 13.82
C ILE A 30 3.01 2.71 15.28
N SER A 31 3.14 3.65 16.22
CA SER A 31 3.15 3.29 17.65
C SER A 31 1.82 2.70 18.15
N ARG A 32 0.73 2.85 17.38
CA ARG A 32 -0.58 2.24 17.67
C ARG A 32 -0.79 0.90 16.94
N LEU A 33 0.03 0.56 15.95
CA LEU A 33 -0.07 -0.73 15.25
C LEU A 33 0.04 -1.95 16.18
N PRO A 34 0.91 -1.98 17.20
CA PRO A 34 0.99 -3.12 18.12
C PRO A 34 -0.27 -3.31 18.99
N GLU A 35 -1.09 -2.26 19.14
CA GLU A 35 -2.35 -2.34 19.89
C GLU A 35 -3.46 -2.97 19.04
N VAL A 36 -3.28 -3.07 17.71
CA VAL A 36 -4.24 -3.66 16.79
C VAL A 36 -4.07 -5.18 16.77
N PRO A 37 -5.14 -5.98 16.94
CA PRO A 37 -5.04 -7.44 16.87
C PRO A 37 -4.50 -7.91 15.52
N ASP A 38 -3.58 -8.87 15.54
CA ASP A 38 -2.97 -9.48 14.34
C ASP A 38 -4.01 -9.93 13.30
N ASN A 39 -5.16 -10.42 13.76
CA ASN A 39 -6.26 -10.90 12.93
C ASN A 39 -6.82 -9.79 12.05
N VAL A 40 -6.96 -8.59 12.62
CA VAL A 40 -7.46 -7.39 11.92
C VAL A 40 -6.42 -6.92 10.91
N LEU A 41 -5.14 -6.90 11.31
CA LEU A 41 -4.04 -6.52 10.42
C LEU A 41 -3.92 -7.47 9.22
N ARG A 42 -4.05 -8.78 9.45
CA ARG A 42 -4.07 -9.81 8.40
C ARG A 42 -5.25 -9.67 7.46
N LEU A 43 -6.46 -9.47 8.00
CA LEU A 43 -7.65 -9.27 7.19
C LEU A 43 -7.54 -8.00 6.33
N PHE A 44 -7.06 -6.90 6.92
CA PHE A 44 -6.82 -5.66 6.20
C PHE A 44 -5.81 -5.86 5.06
N GLY A 45 -4.68 -6.52 5.34
CA GLY A 45 -3.69 -6.87 4.33
C GLY A 45 -4.26 -7.77 3.23
N PHE A 46 -5.11 -8.74 3.58
CA PHE A 46 -5.76 -9.62 2.62
C PHE A 46 -6.72 -8.86 1.69
N ILE A 47 -7.56 -7.98 2.23
CA ILE A 47 -8.48 -7.14 1.46
C ILE A 47 -7.67 -6.19 0.55
N ALA A 48 -6.59 -5.58 1.05
CA ALA A 48 -5.73 -4.72 0.26
C ALA A 48 -5.09 -5.46 -0.92
N MET A 49 -4.52 -6.64 -0.69
CA MET A 49 -3.98 -7.50 -1.76
C MET A 49 -5.06 -7.92 -2.76
N GLY A 50 -6.23 -8.35 -2.28
CA GLY A 50 -7.36 -8.73 -3.13
C GLY A 50 -7.84 -7.58 -4.02
N THR A 51 -7.96 -6.38 -3.46
CA THR A 51 -8.34 -5.17 -4.20
C THR A 51 -7.29 -4.82 -5.24
N GLY A 52 -6.00 -4.89 -4.88
CA GLY A 52 -4.90 -4.68 -5.81
C GLY A 52 -4.93 -5.66 -6.99
N LEU A 53 -5.21 -6.94 -6.73
CA LEU A 53 -5.39 -7.95 -7.77
C LEU A 53 -6.58 -7.65 -8.69
N VAL A 54 -7.72 -7.23 -8.12
CA VAL A 54 -8.89 -6.81 -8.91
C VAL A 54 -8.56 -5.63 -9.80
N PHE A 55 -7.85 -4.62 -9.29
CA PHE A 55 -7.43 -3.46 -10.09
C PHE A 55 -6.49 -3.85 -11.24
N ILE A 56 -5.53 -4.73 -10.98
CA ILE A 56 -4.64 -5.26 -12.03
C ILE A 56 -5.46 -6.03 -13.07
N TYR A 57 -6.40 -6.86 -12.63
CA TYR A 57 -7.25 -7.64 -13.52
C TYR A 57 -8.13 -6.75 -14.40
N VAL A 58 -8.83 -5.78 -13.81
CA VAL A 58 -9.69 -4.81 -14.54
C VAL A 58 -8.86 -3.96 -15.49
N SER A 59 -7.72 -3.42 -15.05
CA SER A 59 -6.81 -2.63 -15.89
C SER A 59 -6.26 -3.43 -17.08
N ARG A 60 -6.17 -4.75 -16.96
CA ARG A 60 -5.71 -5.64 -18.02
C ARG A 60 -6.85 -6.17 -18.90
N ALA A 61 -8.07 -6.29 -18.37
CA ALA A 61 -9.26 -6.76 -19.10
C ALA A 61 -9.89 -5.68 -20.00
N GLY A 62 -9.69 -4.40 -19.69
CA GLY A 62 -10.10 -3.27 -20.55
C GLY A 62 -9.17 -2.99 -21.74
N LYS A 63 -8.33 -3.96 -22.11
CA LYS A 63 -7.36 -3.88 -23.21
C LYS A 63 -7.48 -5.11 -24.09
#